data_AF-A0A2V5WVQ0-F1
#
_entry.id   AF-A0A2V5WVQ0-F1
#
_cell.length_a   1.000
_cell.length_b   1.000
_cell.length_c   1.000
_cell.angle_alpha   90.00
_cell.angle_beta   90.00
_cell.angle_gamma   90.00
#
_symmetry.space_group_name_H-M   'P 1'
#
loop_
_entity.id
_entity.type
_entity.pdbx_description
1 polymer ?
#
loop_
_entity_poly.entity_id
_entity_poly.type
_entity_poly.pdbx_seq_one_letter_code
_entity_poly.pdbx_strand_id
1 'polypeptide(L)'
;MTPLEIIRRAQGSRVVDEDGRSVTLELLPPLSAEEFAHLEGMIPCRLPAEVRELLSFSRGFANGPWAGADFSGLTHEQSFGMEEVFPCAIPIAADGCGNFWVVDVTSRSAGWGPIFYACHDPPVIVFQTDDLSRFMEEFLQSGNTPQQGGLHEVHEKHAFRIWSENPGVLNHEAAIQSSDRELKSFAETLDGSFQFIDLRNAKTGDGFSWGRYGPRTVVRRHGETLLFACQKGPEKKSLLSRLFGR
;
A
#
# COMPACT_ATOMS: atom_id res chain seq x y z
N MET A 1 18.90 1.91 10.23
CA MET A 1 19.54 0.57 10.13
C MET A 1 19.24 0.02 8.76
N THR A 2 20.06 -0.88 8.22
CA THR A 2 19.70 -1.58 6.97
C THR A 2 18.63 -2.64 7.28
N PRO A 3 17.87 -3.11 6.27
CA PRO A 3 16.90 -4.18 6.48
C PRO A 3 17.53 -5.45 7.09
N LEU A 4 18.76 -5.79 6.66
CA LEU A 4 19.51 -6.92 7.21
C LEU A 4 19.90 -6.74 8.67
N GLU A 5 20.31 -5.54 9.07
CA GLU A 5 20.63 -5.25 10.48
C GLU A 5 19.39 -5.40 11.37
N ILE A 6 18.22 -4.94 10.89
CA ILE A 6 16.95 -5.03 11.61
C ILE A 6 16.57 -6.50 11.81
N ILE A 7 16.55 -7.31 10.76
CA ILE A 7 16.12 -8.72 10.87
C ILE A 7 17.07 -9.54 11.75
N ARG A 8 18.39 -9.28 11.66
CA ARG A 8 19.38 -9.94 12.54
C ARG A 8 19.18 -9.60 14.01
N ARG A 9 18.87 -8.33 14.30
CA ARG A 9 18.60 -7.88 15.67
C ARG A 9 17.28 -8.44 16.20
N ALA A 10 16.29 -8.62 15.34
CA ALA A 10 14.98 -9.16 15.71
C ALA A 10 15.00 -10.68 15.93
N GLN A 11 15.98 -11.39 15.36
CA GLN A 11 16.06 -12.85 15.42
C GLN A 11 16.04 -13.36 16.87
N GLY A 12 15.09 -14.23 17.19
CA GLY A 12 14.94 -14.83 18.53
C GLY A 12 14.46 -13.84 19.61
N SER A 13 14.11 -12.60 19.25
CA SER A 13 13.46 -11.68 20.17
C SER A 13 12.02 -12.10 20.44
N ARG A 14 11.47 -11.67 21.58
CA ARG A 14 10.08 -11.93 21.95
C ARG A 14 9.22 -10.73 21.60
N VAL A 15 8.08 -10.98 20.99
CA VAL A 15 7.04 -9.98 20.67
C VAL A 15 5.69 -10.46 21.18
N VAL A 16 4.72 -9.56 21.25
CA VAL A 16 3.31 -9.89 21.48
C VAL A 16 2.61 -10.00 20.12
N ASP A 17 1.88 -11.09 19.89
CA ASP A 17 1.07 -11.30 18.68
C ASP A 17 -0.30 -10.59 18.77
N GLU A 18 -1.09 -10.66 17.69
CA GLU A 18 -2.44 -10.09 17.61
C GLU A 18 -3.40 -10.60 18.72
N ASP A 19 -3.16 -11.82 19.20
CA ASP A 19 -3.94 -12.47 20.27
C ASP A 19 -3.45 -12.09 21.68
N GLY A 20 -2.44 -11.23 21.79
CA GLY A 20 -1.85 -10.83 23.08
C GLY A 20 -0.89 -11.85 23.67
N ARG A 21 -0.47 -12.87 22.91
CA ARG A 21 0.46 -13.91 23.37
C ARG A 21 1.89 -13.49 23.11
N SER A 22 2.77 -13.79 24.06
CA SER A 22 4.21 -13.60 23.84
C SER A 22 4.78 -14.76 23.02
N VAL A 23 5.26 -14.46 21.82
CA VAL A 23 5.88 -15.40 20.90
C VAL A 23 7.34 -15.04 20.65
N THR A 24 8.16 -16.04 20.33
CA THR A 24 9.53 -15.82 19.82
C THR A 24 9.45 -15.64 18.32
N LEU A 25 10.10 -14.61 17.78
CA LEU A 25 10.15 -14.37 16.34
C LEU A 25 10.94 -15.48 15.63
N GLU A 26 10.29 -16.07 14.65
CA GLU A 26 10.84 -17.07 13.74
C GLU A 26 11.04 -16.43 12.37
N LEU A 27 12.24 -16.62 11.81
CA LEU A 27 12.57 -16.11 10.48
C LEU A 27 12.13 -17.11 9.41
N LEU A 28 11.60 -16.60 8.30
CA LEU A 28 11.44 -17.39 7.08
C LEU A 28 12.81 -17.75 6.51
N PRO A 29 12.93 -18.86 5.76
CA PRO A 29 14.20 -19.21 5.11
C PRO A 29 14.62 -18.12 4.10
N PRO A 30 15.90 -18.06 3.74
CA PRO A 30 16.35 -17.25 2.61
C PRO A 30 15.76 -17.74 1.29
N LEU A 31 15.76 -16.88 0.28
CA LEU A 31 15.39 -17.28 -1.07
C LEU A 31 16.46 -18.18 -1.70
N SER A 32 16.00 -19.22 -2.37
CA SER A 32 16.80 -20.03 -3.29
C SER A 32 17.15 -19.26 -4.56
N ALA A 33 18.10 -19.80 -5.35
CA ALA A 33 18.46 -19.22 -6.63
C ALA A 33 17.28 -19.19 -7.63
N GLU A 34 16.40 -20.18 -7.57
CA GLU A 34 15.19 -20.24 -8.39
C GLU A 34 14.18 -19.17 -7.97
N GLU A 35 13.94 -19.01 -6.66
CA GLU A 35 13.07 -17.94 -6.14
C GLU A 35 13.61 -16.54 -6.47
N PHE A 36 14.94 -16.34 -6.42
CA PHE A 36 15.54 -15.09 -6.89
C PHE A 36 15.28 -14.84 -8.37
N ALA A 37 15.54 -15.84 -9.22
CA ALA A 37 15.30 -15.72 -10.66
C ALA A 37 13.82 -15.46 -10.97
N HIS A 38 12.92 -16.08 -10.21
CA HIS A 38 11.49 -15.84 -10.32
C HIS A 38 11.11 -14.41 -9.93
N LEU A 39 11.52 -13.95 -8.75
CA LEU A 39 11.25 -12.58 -8.29
C LEU A 39 11.77 -11.54 -9.28
N GLU A 40 13.02 -11.69 -9.75
CA GLU A 40 13.62 -10.78 -10.74
C GLU A 40 12.93 -10.82 -12.11
N GLY A 41 12.30 -11.94 -12.46
CA GLY A 41 11.47 -12.04 -13.66
C GLY A 41 10.09 -11.39 -13.52
N MET A 42 9.58 -11.23 -12.29
CA MET A 42 8.27 -10.62 -12.02
C MET A 42 8.33 -9.09 -11.93
N ILE A 43 9.41 -8.54 -11.35
CA ILE A 43 9.49 -7.10 -11.09
C ILE A 43 10.01 -6.32 -12.32
N PRO A 44 9.52 -5.09 -12.55
CA PRO A 44 9.92 -4.26 -13.70
C PRO A 44 11.26 -3.53 -13.49
N CYS A 45 11.95 -3.74 -12.37
CA CYS A 45 13.17 -3.06 -11.99
C CYS A 45 14.26 -4.04 -11.54
N ARG A 46 15.47 -3.52 -11.27
CA ARG A 46 16.51 -4.34 -10.64
C ARG A 46 16.21 -4.47 -9.16
N LEU A 47 16.35 -5.68 -8.62
CA LEU A 47 16.28 -5.91 -7.18
C LEU A 47 17.36 -5.07 -6.46
N PRO A 48 16.98 -4.15 -5.55
CA PRO A 48 17.95 -3.34 -4.83
C PRO A 48 18.92 -4.21 -4.02
N ALA A 49 20.18 -3.78 -3.91
CA ALA A 49 21.24 -4.60 -3.29
C ALA A 49 20.94 -4.95 -1.83
N GLU A 50 20.41 -4.00 -1.06
CA GLU A 50 20.02 -4.20 0.35
C GLU A 50 18.87 -5.21 0.51
N VAL A 51 17.92 -5.23 -0.44
CA VAL A 51 16.81 -6.19 -0.46
C VAL A 51 17.35 -7.56 -0.83
N ARG A 52 18.22 -7.64 -1.84
CA ARG A 52 18.88 -8.89 -2.20
C ARG A 52 19.66 -9.47 -1.02
N GLU A 53 20.39 -8.63 -0.28
CA GLU A 53 21.14 -9.04 0.91
C GLU A 53 20.21 -9.56 2.00
N LEU A 54 19.11 -8.84 2.27
CA LEU A 54 18.04 -9.27 3.18
C LEU A 54 17.51 -10.65 2.77
N LEU A 55 17.01 -10.78 1.54
CA LEU A 55 16.37 -11.99 1.04
C LEU A 55 17.33 -13.19 0.94
N SER A 56 18.63 -12.94 0.84
CA SER A 56 19.67 -13.99 0.88
C SER A 56 19.91 -14.51 2.30
N PHE A 57 19.54 -13.73 3.32
CA PHE A 57 19.62 -14.13 4.73
C PHE A 57 18.30 -14.71 5.23
N SER A 58 17.18 -14.03 4.93
CA SER A 58 15.83 -14.44 5.27
C SER A 58 14.83 -13.61 4.46
N ARG A 59 13.76 -14.23 3.95
CA ARG A 59 12.69 -13.50 3.28
C ARG A 59 11.75 -12.72 4.21
N GLY A 60 11.84 -12.91 5.52
CA GLY A 60 11.04 -12.17 6.49
C GLY A 60 10.72 -12.94 7.75
N PHE A 61 9.54 -12.73 8.32
CA PHE A 61 9.09 -13.29 9.58
C PHE A 61 7.97 -14.30 9.37
N ALA A 62 8.13 -15.52 9.87
CA ALA A 62 7.13 -16.58 9.77
C ALA A 62 5.94 -16.37 10.72
N ASN A 63 6.17 -15.58 11.77
CA ASN A 63 5.20 -15.16 12.76
C ASN A 63 5.55 -13.74 13.23
N GLY A 64 4.69 -13.12 14.04
CA GLY A 64 5.05 -11.85 14.65
C GLY A 64 3.87 -11.13 15.25
N PRO A 65 3.93 -9.80 15.28
CA PRO A 65 2.83 -8.96 15.75
C PRO A 65 1.60 -9.02 14.85
N TRP A 66 1.78 -9.54 13.65
CA TRP A 66 0.74 -9.88 12.68
C TRP A 66 0.92 -11.35 12.24
N ALA A 67 0.17 -11.78 11.22
CA ALA A 67 0.28 -13.13 10.62
C ALA A 67 1.68 -13.52 10.06
N GLY A 68 2.64 -12.59 10.06
CA GLY A 68 3.98 -12.73 9.50
C GLY A 68 4.25 -11.67 8.43
N ALA A 69 5.44 -11.70 7.85
CA ALA A 69 5.81 -10.84 6.73
C ALA A 69 6.76 -11.58 5.80
N ASP A 70 6.49 -11.55 4.49
CA ASP A 70 7.39 -12.03 3.45
C ASP A 70 7.76 -10.87 2.52
N PHE A 71 8.94 -10.30 2.69
CA PHE A 71 9.40 -9.14 1.93
C PHE A 71 9.66 -9.42 0.45
N SER A 72 9.63 -10.69 0.02
CA SER A 72 9.66 -11.09 -1.38
C SER A 72 8.28 -11.14 -2.04
N GLY A 73 7.22 -11.24 -1.23
CA GLY A 73 5.83 -11.45 -1.64
C GLY A 73 5.54 -12.80 -2.32
N LEU A 74 6.49 -13.74 -2.32
CA LEU A 74 6.34 -15.03 -2.98
C LEU A 74 5.40 -15.99 -2.24
N THR A 75 5.23 -15.84 -0.91
CA THR A 75 4.28 -16.68 -0.15
C THR A 75 2.81 -16.31 -0.38
N HIS A 76 2.55 -15.14 -0.98
CA HIS A 76 1.22 -14.64 -1.28
C HIS A 76 0.94 -14.84 -2.77
N GLU A 77 0.89 -16.10 -3.23
CA GLU A 77 0.68 -16.46 -4.65
C GLU A 77 -0.69 -16.02 -5.23
N GLN A 78 -1.57 -15.42 -4.43
CA GLN A 78 -2.82 -14.85 -4.90
C GLN A 78 -2.56 -13.42 -5.38
N SER A 79 -2.95 -13.13 -6.63
CA SER A 79 -2.92 -11.77 -7.17
C SER A 79 -3.69 -10.82 -6.23
N PHE A 80 -3.02 -9.80 -5.73
CA PHE A 80 -3.62 -8.73 -4.93
C PHE A 80 -4.84 -8.08 -5.63
N GLY A 81 -4.89 -8.09 -6.96
CA GLY A 81 -6.11 -7.82 -7.74
C GLY A 81 -6.44 -6.35 -7.91
N MET A 82 -5.41 -5.48 -7.99
CA MET A 82 -5.57 -4.04 -8.21
C MET A 82 -4.50 -3.51 -9.18
N GLU A 83 -4.27 -4.21 -10.30
CA GLU A 83 -3.25 -3.86 -11.30
C GLU A 83 -3.46 -2.46 -11.90
N GLU A 84 -4.68 -1.93 -11.89
CA GLU A 84 -4.96 -0.55 -12.31
C GLU A 84 -4.45 0.51 -11.33
N VAL A 85 -4.21 0.14 -10.07
CA VAL A 85 -3.66 0.98 -9.01
C VAL A 85 -2.17 0.70 -8.80
N PHE A 86 -1.79 -0.58 -8.80
CA PHE A 86 -0.43 -1.05 -8.58
C PHE A 86 -0.03 -1.97 -9.75
N PRO A 87 0.60 -1.43 -10.80
CA PRO A 87 0.97 -2.22 -11.98
C PRO A 87 1.84 -3.44 -11.67
N CYS A 88 2.65 -3.36 -10.61
CA CYS A 88 3.36 -4.50 -10.03
C CYS A 88 3.37 -4.34 -8.50
N ALA A 89 2.41 -4.98 -7.85
CA ALA A 89 2.29 -5.00 -6.39
C ALA A 89 2.99 -6.24 -5.81
N ILE A 90 3.83 -6.04 -4.80
CA ILE A 90 4.43 -7.12 -4.02
C ILE A 90 3.81 -7.10 -2.62
N PRO A 91 2.83 -7.98 -2.30
CA PRO A 91 2.26 -8.06 -0.96
C PRO A 91 3.29 -8.61 0.02
N ILE A 92 3.68 -7.80 1.00
CA ILE A 92 4.78 -8.14 1.94
C ILE A 92 4.30 -8.46 3.36
N ALA A 93 3.07 -8.09 3.70
CA ALA A 93 2.40 -8.46 4.94
C ALA A 93 0.88 -8.39 4.76
N ALA A 94 0.14 -9.04 5.64
CA ALA A 94 -1.32 -9.05 5.64
C ALA A 94 -1.87 -8.91 7.07
N ASP A 95 -3.09 -8.39 7.17
CA ASP A 95 -3.80 -8.24 8.45
C ASP A 95 -4.70 -9.44 8.80
N GLY A 96 -4.66 -10.51 7.99
CA GLY A 96 -5.50 -11.70 8.15
C GLY A 96 -6.97 -11.53 7.72
N CYS A 97 -7.41 -10.33 7.34
CA CYS A 97 -8.77 -10.01 6.92
C CYS A 97 -8.88 -9.74 5.41
N GLY A 98 -7.85 -10.06 4.63
CA GLY A 98 -7.82 -9.79 3.18
C GLY A 98 -7.31 -8.39 2.83
N ASN A 99 -6.68 -7.69 3.78
CA ASN A 99 -5.96 -6.46 3.53
C ASN A 99 -4.45 -6.71 3.56
N PHE A 100 -3.71 -5.90 2.81
CA PHE A 100 -2.28 -6.14 2.57
C PHE A 100 -1.47 -4.87 2.70
N TRP A 101 -0.25 -5.01 3.22
CA TRP A 101 0.81 -4.06 2.93
C TRP A 101 1.50 -4.50 1.64
N VAL A 102 1.52 -3.61 0.65
CA VAL A 102 2.03 -3.88 -0.70
C VAL A 102 3.15 -2.91 -1.04
N VAL A 103 4.24 -3.42 -1.60
CA VAL A 103 5.27 -2.62 -2.25
C VAL A 103 4.82 -2.35 -3.67
N ASP A 104 4.79 -1.09 -4.08
CA ASP A 104 4.52 -0.67 -5.45
C ASP A 104 5.85 -0.49 -6.19
N VAL A 105 6.16 -1.43 -7.08
CA VAL A 105 7.39 -1.38 -7.89
C VAL A 105 7.08 -1.03 -9.34
N THR A 106 7.91 -0.17 -9.92
CA THR A 106 7.79 0.32 -11.30
C THR A 106 9.14 0.25 -11.99
N SER A 107 9.20 0.45 -13.31
CA SER A 107 10.50 0.46 -14.00
C SER A 107 11.43 1.59 -13.54
N ARG A 108 10.87 2.62 -12.87
CA ARG A 108 11.58 3.75 -12.28
C ARG A 108 11.96 3.56 -10.80
N SER A 109 11.56 2.45 -10.16
CA SER A 109 11.86 2.21 -8.75
C SER A 109 13.36 2.02 -8.53
N ALA A 110 13.93 2.83 -7.64
CA ALA A 110 15.32 2.75 -7.21
C ALA A 110 15.49 2.00 -5.87
N GLY A 111 14.39 1.81 -5.12
CA GLY A 111 14.34 1.11 -3.84
C GLY A 111 13.14 0.18 -3.76
N TRP A 112 12.95 -0.44 -2.59
CA TRP A 112 11.84 -1.36 -2.30
C TRP A 112 10.65 -0.62 -1.68
N GLY A 113 10.10 0.29 -2.46
CA GLY A 113 9.04 1.19 -2.05
C GLY A 113 8.53 1.99 -3.24
N PRO A 114 7.42 2.72 -3.07
CA PRO A 114 6.70 2.94 -1.81
C PRO A 114 5.88 1.74 -1.31
N ILE A 115 5.53 1.75 -0.03
CA ILE A 115 4.71 0.75 0.66
C ILE A 115 3.35 1.36 1.00
N PHE A 116 2.29 0.68 0.61
CA PHE A 116 0.91 1.05 0.88
C PHE A 116 0.22 0.00 1.73
N TYR A 117 -0.64 0.43 2.66
CA TYR A 117 -1.69 -0.43 3.19
C TYR A 117 -2.90 -0.33 2.28
N ALA A 118 -3.35 -1.47 1.75
CA ALA A 118 -4.46 -1.55 0.85
C ALA A 118 -5.58 -2.37 1.49
N CYS A 119 -6.67 -1.67 1.81
CA CYS A 119 -7.80 -2.19 2.54
C CYS A 119 -9.01 -2.35 1.61
N HIS A 120 -9.75 -3.44 1.77
CA HIS A 120 -10.97 -3.74 1.01
C HIS A 120 -12.25 -3.32 1.74
N ASP A 121 -12.24 -3.22 3.08
CA ASP A 121 -13.38 -2.73 3.87
C ASP A 121 -12.94 -1.91 5.11
N PRO A 122 -13.00 -0.57 5.08
CA PRO A 122 -13.44 0.24 3.95
C PRO A 122 -12.45 0.21 2.78
N PRO A 123 -12.91 0.33 1.51
CA PRO A 123 -12.03 0.24 0.34
C PRO A 123 -11.18 1.50 0.19
N VAL A 124 -10.00 1.49 0.81
CA VAL A 124 -9.02 2.59 0.86
C VAL A 124 -7.60 2.13 0.55
N ILE A 125 -6.82 3.02 -0.05
CA ILE A 125 -5.36 2.91 -0.15
C ILE A 125 -4.75 3.94 0.79
N VAL A 126 -3.78 3.53 1.59
CA VAL A 126 -3.08 4.39 2.55
C VAL A 126 -1.58 4.25 2.35
N PHE A 127 -0.88 5.37 2.16
CA PHE A 127 0.58 5.39 2.12
C PHE A 127 1.13 5.10 3.53
N GLN A 128 1.99 4.09 3.64
CA GLN A 128 2.66 3.75 4.90
C GLN A 128 4.01 4.47 4.99
N THR A 129 4.91 4.15 4.06
CA THR A 129 6.31 4.63 4.04
C THR A 129 6.92 4.37 2.66
N ASP A 130 7.98 5.07 2.31
CA ASP A 130 8.82 4.81 1.13
C ASP A 130 10.08 3.99 1.44
N ASP A 131 10.24 3.57 2.70
CA ASP A 131 11.43 2.90 3.23
C ASP A 131 11.08 1.55 3.88
N LEU A 132 11.65 0.46 3.34
CA LEU A 132 11.49 -0.90 3.86
C LEU A 132 12.03 -1.07 5.28
N SER A 133 13.18 -0.45 5.61
CA SER A 133 13.72 -0.49 6.97
C SER A 133 12.73 0.09 7.96
N ARG A 134 12.13 1.24 7.62
CA ARG A 134 11.11 1.85 8.47
C ARG A 134 9.88 0.95 8.62
N PHE A 135 9.42 0.33 7.54
CA PHE A 135 8.32 -0.63 7.61
C PHE A 135 8.63 -1.80 8.55
N MET A 136 9.83 -2.38 8.46
CA MET A 136 10.25 -3.49 9.32
C MET A 136 10.32 -3.08 10.80
N GLU A 137 10.83 -1.88 11.09
CA GLU A 137 10.85 -1.33 12.45
C GLU A 137 9.44 -1.15 13.01
N GLU A 138 8.53 -0.56 12.21
CA GLU A 138 7.13 -0.37 12.59
C GLU A 138 6.41 -1.71 12.78
N PHE A 139 6.69 -2.72 11.93
CA PHE A 139 6.15 -4.07 12.05
C PHE A 139 6.55 -4.71 13.38
N LEU A 140 7.83 -4.64 13.75
CA LEU A 140 8.33 -5.16 15.02
C LEU A 140 7.79 -4.38 16.22
N GLN A 141 7.63 -3.05 16.07
CA GLN A 141 7.08 -2.19 17.12
C GLN A 141 5.63 -2.56 17.47
N SER A 142 4.83 -2.98 16.48
CA SER A 142 3.45 -3.46 16.71
C SER A 142 3.37 -4.57 17.76
N GLY A 143 4.43 -5.35 17.97
CA GLY A 143 4.44 -6.41 18.99
C GLY A 143 4.84 -5.97 20.37
N ASN A 144 5.41 -4.78 20.52
CA ASN A 144 5.84 -4.25 21.82
C ASN A 144 4.86 -3.20 22.34
N THR A 145 4.35 -2.37 21.44
CA THR A 145 3.38 -1.31 21.73
C THR A 145 2.31 -1.29 20.65
N PRO A 146 1.38 -2.27 20.62
CA PRO A 146 0.44 -2.45 19.51
C PRO A 146 -0.37 -1.19 19.18
N GLN A 147 -0.81 -0.45 20.19
CA GLN A 147 -1.65 0.74 20.02
C GLN A 147 -0.86 2.01 19.65
N GLN A 148 0.46 1.95 19.59
CA GLN A 148 1.35 3.09 19.35
C GLN A 148 2.27 2.90 18.13
N GLY A 149 2.16 1.77 17.41
CA GLY A 149 2.97 1.48 16.23
C GLY A 149 2.42 2.12 14.95
N GLY A 150 3.31 2.45 14.02
CA GLY A 150 2.94 3.07 12.73
C GLY A 150 1.98 2.24 11.89
N LEU A 151 2.08 0.90 11.92
CA LEU A 151 1.13 0.02 11.23
C LEU A 151 -0.28 0.12 11.83
N HIS A 152 -0.38 0.18 13.16
CA HIS A 152 -1.67 0.33 13.84
C HIS A 152 -2.32 1.68 13.53
N GLU A 153 -1.56 2.77 13.47
CA GLU A 153 -2.13 4.07 13.09
C GLU A 153 -2.67 4.06 11.66
N VAL A 154 -1.96 3.43 10.72
CA VAL A 154 -2.41 3.30 9.33
C VAL A 154 -3.66 2.41 9.24
N HIS A 155 -3.64 1.26 9.90
CA HIS A 155 -4.73 0.29 9.93
C HIS A 155 -6.01 0.83 10.60
N GLU A 156 -5.91 1.39 11.81
CA GLU A 156 -7.07 1.72 12.66
C GLU A 156 -7.51 3.18 12.61
N LYS A 157 -6.64 4.11 12.19
CA LYS A 157 -6.98 5.55 12.20
C LYS A 157 -7.03 6.12 10.79
N HIS A 158 -5.95 5.97 10.03
CA HIS A 158 -5.86 6.60 8.72
C HIS A 158 -6.84 5.98 7.72
N ALA A 159 -7.00 4.66 7.71
CA ALA A 159 -7.95 4.00 6.83
C ALA A 159 -9.38 4.53 7.02
N PHE A 160 -9.86 4.61 8.26
CA PHE A 160 -11.19 5.13 8.58
C PHE A 160 -11.34 6.63 8.30
N ARG A 161 -10.30 7.43 8.58
CA ARG A 161 -10.29 8.85 8.23
C ARG A 161 -10.39 9.06 6.72
N ILE A 162 -9.58 8.35 5.94
CA ILE A 162 -9.61 8.42 4.47
C ILE A 162 -10.98 8.01 3.95
N TRP A 163 -11.58 6.95 4.50
CA TRP A 163 -12.93 6.53 4.12
C TRP A 163 -13.98 7.62 4.39
N SER A 164 -13.93 8.25 5.56
CA SER A 164 -14.88 9.28 5.96
C SER A 164 -14.70 10.57 5.16
N GLU A 165 -13.47 11.11 5.16
CA GLU A 165 -13.15 12.46 4.69
C GLU A 165 -12.68 12.50 3.23
N ASN A 166 -12.01 11.45 2.77
CA ASN A 166 -11.29 11.38 1.49
C ASN A 166 -10.44 12.63 1.23
N PRO A 167 -9.49 12.95 2.14
CA PRO A 167 -8.77 14.21 2.14
C PRO A 167 -7.85 14.35 0.92
N GLY A 168 -7.55 15.59 0.52
CA GLY A 168 -6.58 15.87 -0.55
C GLY A 168 -7.08 15.63 -1.98
N VAL A 169 -8.35 15.27 -2.16
CA VAL A 169 -8.92 15.02 -3.49
C VAL A 169 -9.26 16.31 -4.22
N LEU A 170 -8.78 16.43 -5.46
CA LEU A 170 -9.04 17.54 -6.36
C LEU A 170 -10.17 17.20 -7.33
N ASN A 171 -11.04 18.17 -7.63
CA ASN A 171 -11.98 18.00 -8.74
C ASN A 171 -11.28 18.24 -10.08
N HIS A 172 -11.92 17.82 -11.18
CA HIS A 172 -11.38 17.97 -12.53
C HIS A 172 -11.02 19.41 -12.89
N GLU A 173 -11.88 20.38 -12.57
CA GLU A 173 -11.63 21.80 -12.86
C GLU A 173 -10.35 22.33 -12.20
N ALA A 174 -10.15 22.01 -10.92
CA ALA A 174 -8.93 22.38 -10.20
C ALA A 174 -7.70 21.70 -10.80
N ALA A 175 -7.81 20.44 -11.23
CA ALA A 175 -6.71 19.69 -11.82
C ALA A 175 -6.28 20.26 -13.19
N ILE A 176 -7.23 20.62 -14.07
CA ILE A 176 -6.90 21.22 -15.39
C ILE A 176 -6.35 22.66 -15.28
N GLN A 177 -6.70 23.38 -14.20
CA GLN A 177 -6.20 24.72 -13.91
C GLN A 177 -4.87 24.69 -13.13
N SER A 178 -4.38 23.51 -12.74
CA SER A 178 -3.13 23.36 -12.00
C SER A 178 -1.92 23.89 -12.78
N SER A 179 -0.97 24.48 -12.05
CA SER A 179 0.35 24.81 -12.58
C SER A 179 1.26 23.58 -12.69
N ASP A 180 0.91 22.48 -12.04
CA ASP A 180 1.57 21.20 -12.19
C ASP A 180 1.21 20.58 -13.56
N ARG A 181 2.22 20.51 -14.44
CA ARG A 181 2.03 20.06 -15.82
C ARG A 181 1.62 18.59 -15.91
N GLU A 182 2.10 17.75 -15.00
CA GLU A 182 1.82 16.32 -15.04
C GLU A 182 0.38 16.06 -14.60
N LEU A 183 -0.03 16.63 -13.46
CA LEU A 183 -1.42 16.57 -12.99
C LEU A 183 -2.39 17.15 -14.03
N LYS A 184 -2.07 18.30 -14.61
CA LYS A 184 -2.88 18.92 -15.66
C LYS A 184 -3.01 18.01 -16.88
N SER A 185 -1.89 17.50 -17.39
CA SER A 185 -1.89 16.61 -18.55
C SER A 185 -2.69 15.33 -18.30
N PHE A 186 -2.61 14.77 -17.09
CA PHE A 186 -3.41 13.61 -16.72
C PHE A 186 -4.91 13.96 -16.72
N ALA A 187 -5.28 15.10 -16.11
CA ALA A 187 -6.65 15.56 -16.05
C ALA A 187 -7.25 15.85 -17.43
N GLU A 188 -6.46 16.36 -18.38
CA GLU A 188 -6.87 16.58 -19.77
C GLU A 188 -7.22 15.28 -20.52
N THR A 189 -6.76 14.12 -20.05
CA THR A 189 -7.12 12.81 -20.64
C THR A 189 -8.43 12.23 -20.11
N LEU A 190 -9.01 12.84 -19.07
CA LEU A 190 -10.21 12.38 -18.38
C LEU A 190 -11.30 13.47 -18.41
N ASP A 191 -12.55 13.08 -18.18
CA ASP A 191 -13.67 14.03 -18.13
C ASP A 191 -13.99 14.52 -16.70
N GLY A 192 -14.94 15.46 -16.61
CA GLY A 192 -15.38 16.06 -15.34
C GLY A 192 -16.01 15.11 -14.32
N SER A 193 -16.22 13.84 -14.67
CA SER A 193 -16.68 12.81 -13.73
C SER A 193 -15.56 12.32 -12.81
N PHE A 194 -14.29 12.57 -13.14
CA PHE A 194 -13.15 12.15 -12.33
C PHE A 194 -12.78 13.17 -11.24
N GLN A 195 -12.22 12.63 -10.17
CA GLN A 195 -11.47 13.37 -9.16
C GLN A 195 -10.05 12.82 -9.09
N PHE A 196 -9.12 13.66 -8.66
CA PHE A 196 -7.69 13.42 -8.76
C PHE A 196 -7.05 13.38 -7.37
N ILE A 197 -6.06 12.51 -7.22
CA ILE A 197 -5.32 12.28 -5.99
C ILE A 197 -3.84 12.33 -6.34
N ASP A 198 -3.09 13.16 -5.62
CA ASP A 198 -1.66 13.31 -5.79
C ASP A 198 -0.92 12.81 -4.56
N LEU A 199 -0.26 11.67 -4.71
CA LEU A 199 0.55 11.01 -3.68
C LEU A 199 2.05 11.06 -4.01
N ARG A 200 2.49 11.87 -5.00
CA ARG A 200 3.92 11.97 -5.35
C ARG A 200 4.78 12.51 -4.20
N ASN A 201 4.18 13.25 -3.26
CA ASN A 201 4.82 13.75 -2.04
C ASN A 201 4.07 13.26 -0.78
N ALA A 202 3.54 12.04 -0.82
CA ALA A 202 2.75 11.47 0.27
C ALA A 202 3.53 11.36 1.58
N LYS A 203 2.81 11.50 2.68
CA LYS A 203 3.26 11.21 4.04
C LYS A 203 2.48 10.01 4.57
N THR A 204 3.01 9.37 5.61
CA THR A 204 2.31 8.29 6.33
C THR A 204 0.87 8.73 6.64
N GLY A 205 -0.10 7.93 6.21
CA GLY A 205 -1.53 8.19 6.42
C GLY A 205 -2.22 9.03 5.33
N ASP A 206 -1.50 9.54 4.33
CA ASP A 206 -2.12 10.07 3.11
C ASP A 206 -2.68 8.92 2.25
N GLY A 207 -3.70 9.17 1.46
CA GLY A 207 -4.34 8.09 0.68
C GLY A 207 -5.68 8.48 0.10
N PHE A 208 -6.43 7.50 -0.39
CA PHE A 208 -7.73 7.73 -1.02
C PHE A 208 -8.67 6.53 -0.93
N SER A 209 -9.97 6.81 -1.03
CA SER A 209 -11.04 5.81 -1.03
C SER A 209 -11.33 5.26 -2.43
N TRP A 210 -10.68 4.17 -2.80
CA TRP A 210 -10.78 3.57 -4.15
C TRP A 210 -12.16 2.96 -4.44
N GLY A 211 -12.94 2.59 -3.42
CA GLY A 211 -14.31 2.07 -3.57
C GLY A 211 -15.42 3.05 -3.18
N ARG A 212 -15.11 4.35 -3.01
CA ARG A 212 -16.05 5.37 -2.48
C ARG A 212 -17.40 5.42 -3.18
N TYR A 213 -17.42 5.15 -4.49
CA TYR A 213 -18.61 5.28 -5.33
C TYR A 213 -19.27 3.93 -5.63
N GLY A 214 -18.93 2.89 -4.86
CA GLY A 214 -19.44 1.53 -4.96
C GLY A 214 -18.50 0.59 -5.72
N PRO A 215 -18.90 -0.69 -5.90
CA PRO A 215 -18.03 -1.75 -6.42
C PRO A 215 -17.63 -1.58 -7.90
N ARG A 216 -18.22 -0.61 -8.60
CA ARG A 216 -17.87 -0.25 -9.99
C ARG A 216 -17.11 1.07 -10.08
N THR A 217 -16.54 1.54 -8.96
CA THR A 217 -15.69 2.73 -8.97
C THR A 217 -14.51 2.48 -9.88
N VAL A 218 -14.34 3.34 -10.88
CA VAL A 218 -13.24 3.23 -11.82
C VAL A 218 -12.06 4.00 -11.24
N VAL A 219 -10.93 3.31 -11.06
CA VAL A 219 -9.65 3.93 -10.67
C VAL A 219 -8.71 3.93 -11.87
N ARG A 220 -7.93 5.01 -11.98
CA ARG A 220 -6.90 5.20 -13.01
C ARG A 220 -5.63 5.72 -12.34
N ARG A 221 -4.48 5.29 -12.84
CA ARG A 221 -3.16 5.80 -12.46
C ARG A 221 -2.50 6.47 -13.66
N HIS A 222 -1.77 7.57 -13.43
CA HIS A 222 -1.02 8.25 -14.48
C HIS A 222 0.34 7.57 -14.72
N GLY A 223 0.33 6.59 -15.61
CA GLY A 223 1.53 5.79 -15.91
C GLY A 223 2.10 5.16 -14.64
N GLU A 224 3.38 5.38 -14.38
CA GLU A 224 4.06 4.87 -13.19
C GLU A 224 4.11 5.87 -12.03
N THR A 225 3.56 7.09 -12.17
CA THR A 225 3.58 8.07 -11.07
C THR A 225 2.51 7.77 -10.02
N LEU A 226 2.70 8.31 -8.82
CA LEU A 226 1.72 8.25 -7.73
C LEU A 226 0.62 9.32 -7.90
N LEU A 227 0.11 9.47 -9.13
CA LEU A 227 -1.04 10.28 -9.47
C LEU A 227 -2.19 9.35 -9.85
N PHE A 228 -3.32 9.52 -9.17
CA PHE A 228 -4.49 8.67 -9.34
C PHE A 228 -5.72 9.50 -9.67
N ALA A 229 -6.71 8.85 -10.29
CA ALA A 229 -8.02 9.41 -10.50
C ALA A 229 -9.11 8.38 -10.19
N CYS A 230 -10.16 8.81 -9.49
CA CYS A 230 -11.33 7.99 -9.20
C CYS A 230 -12.56 8.60 -9.87
N GLN A 231 -13.32 7.78 -10.59
CA GLN A 231 -14.56 8.22 -11.21
C GLN A 231 -15.66 8.33 -10.18
N LYS A 232 -16.30 9.49 -10.09
CA LYS A 232 -17.51 9.68 -9.30
C LYS A 232 -18.60 8.76 -9.81
N GLY A 233 -19.35 8.16 -8.90
CA GLY A 233 -20.58 7.45 -9.24
C GLY A 233 -21.60 8.41 -9.86
N PRO A 234 -22.60 7.87 -10.58
CA PRO A 234 -23.68 8.71 -11.12
C PRO A 234 -24.28 9.52 -9.98
N GLU A 235 -24.50 10.82 -10.22
CA GLU A 235 -25.17 11.67 -9.24
C GLU A 235 -26.48 10.99 -8.84
N LYS A 236 -26.59 10.61 -7.57
CA LYS A 236 -27.84 10.10 -7.03
C LYS A 236 -28.81 11.29 -7.05
N LYS A 237 -29.59 11.42 -8.14
CA LYS A 237 -30.75 12.29 -8.20
C LYS A 237 -31.52 12.11 -6.90
N SER A 238 -31.61 13.17 -6.10
CA SER A 238 -32.24 13.08 -4.79
C SER A 238 -33.66 12.54 -4.97
N LEU A 239 -34.19 11.84 -3.97
CA LEU A 239 -35.58 11.38 -4.01
C LEU A 239 -36.56 12.53 -4.30
N LEU A 240 -36.19 13.76 -3.91
CA LEU A 240 -36.93 14.99 -4.21
C LEU A 240 -36.85 15.39 -5.70
N SER A 241 -35.70 15.26 -6.36
CA SER A 241 -35.60 15.56 -7.81
C SER A 241 -36.30 14.51 -8.69
N ARG A 242 -36.44 13.27 -8.18
CA ARG A 242 -37.29 12.23 -8.81
C ARG A 242 -38.78 12.46 -8.61
N LEU A 243 -39.20 13.07 -7.49
CA LEU A 243 -40.61 13.38 -7.21
C LEU A 243 -41.09 14.69 -7.86
N PHE A 244 -40.19 15.65 -8.11
CA PHE A 244 -40.57 16.98 -8.60
C PHE A 244 -40.06 17.36 -10.00
N GLY A 245 -39.52 16.41 -10.77
CA GLY A 245 -39.36 16.56 -12.22
C GLY A 245 -38.56 17.78 -12.67
N ARG A 246 -37.57 18.21 -11.89
CA ARG A 246 -36.51 19.16 -12.29
C ARG A 246 -35.16 18.51 -12.03
#